data_AF-A0A377HQY8-F1
#
_entry.id   AF-A0A377HQY8-F1
#
_cell.length_a   1.000
_cell.length_b   1.000
_cell.length_c   1.000
_cell.angle_alpha   90.00
_cell.angle_beta   90.00
_cell.angle_gamma   90.00
#
_symmetry.space_group_name_H-M   'P 1'
#
loop_
_entity.id
_entity.type
_entity.pdbx_description
1 polymer ?
#
loop_
_entity_poly.entity_id
_entity_poly.type
_entity_poly.pdbx_seq_one_letter_code
_entity_poly.pdbx_strand_id
1 'polypeptide(L)'
;MMNKCTNEIQVLQKEIKSVLDEIGWKQTDLARKICESKSNSGIPDCDIDEEKEYQKLKKQLSRCTTDIGILDQIMQVIIEDPSVKNKGFIRIPKVGIKDFTQDEQKLLISIEDISKKFFEKESL
;
A
#
# COMPACT_ATOMS: atom_id res chain seq x y z
N MET A 1 -0.47 -4.52 -28.19
CA MET A 1 0.53 -3.91 -27.30
C MET A 1 0.34 -4.52 -25.91
N MET A 2 1.32 -5.24 -25.38
CA MET A 2 1.25 -5.75 -24.00
C MET A 2 1.64 -4.63 -23.05
N ASN A 3 0.69 -4.15 -22.24
CA ASN A 3 0.99 -3.19 -21.18
C ASN A 3 1.91 -3.86 -20.16
N LYS A 4 3.16 -3.41 -20.13
CA LYS A 4 4.18 -3.86 -19.17
C LYS A 4 3.67 -3.47 -17.78
N CYS A 5 3.56 -4.44 -16.88
CA CYS A 5 3.32 -4.19 -15.46
C CYS A 5 4.32 -3.13 -14.98
N THR A 6 3.86 -2.02 -14.41
CA THR A 6 4.80 -1.10 -13.75
C THR A 6 5.30 -1.78 -12.47
N ASN A 7 6.58 -1.58 -12.16
CA ASN A 7 7.21 -2.18 -10.98
C ASN A 7 6.42 -1.84 -9.71
N GLU A 8 5.93 -0.60 -9.61
CA GLU A 8 5.14 -0.11 -8.49
C GLU A 8 3.84 -0.89 -8.24
N ILE A 9 3.12 -1.26 -9.29
CA ILE A 9 1.90 -2.08 -9.17
C ILE A 9 2.25 -3.44 -8.57
N GLN A 10 3.31 -4.09 -9.06
CA GLN A 10 3.74 -5.40 -8.57
C GLN A 10 4.21 -5.34 -7.12
N VAL A 11 4.95 -4.30 -6.75
CA VAL A 11 5.42 -4.07 -5.39
C VAL A 11 4.22 -3.93 -4.45
N LEU A 12 3.27 -3.06 -4.78
CA LEU A 12 2.12 -2.81 -3.91
C LEU A 12 1.19 -4.05 -3.82
N GLN A 13 1.01 -4.79 -4.92
CA GLN A 13 0.27 -6.07 -4.90
C GLN A 13 0.94 -7.12 -4.00
N LYS A 14 2.28 -7.18 -3.99
CA LYS A 14 3.03 -8.07 -3.09
C LYS A 14 2.93 -7.61 -1.64
N GLU A 15 3.06 -6.31 -1.42
CA GLU A 15 2.93 -5.70 -0.09
C GLU A 15 1.56 -6.02 0.51
N ILE A 16 0.47 -5.77 -0.21
CA ILE A 16 -0.89 -6.11 0.25
C ILE A 16 -0.99 -7.60 0.63
N LYS A 17 -0.45 -8.51 -0.19
CA LYS A 17 -0.48 -9.95 0.12
C LYS A 17 0.33 -10.29 1.37
N SER A 18 1.53 -9.72 1.52
CA SER A 18 2.37 -9.90 2.71
C SER A 18 1.65 -9.45 3.97
N VAL A 19 1.04 -8.27 3.94
CA VAL A 19 0.30 -7.74 5.09
C VAL A 19 -0.86 -8.64 5.46
N LEU A 20 -1.62 -9.15 4.47
CA LEU A 20 -2.70 -10.10 4.73
C LEU A 20 -2.19 -11.37 5.42
N ASP A 21 -1.07 -11.93 4.96
CA ASP A 21 -0.47 -13.11 5.57
C ASP A 21 0.00 -12.82 7.01
N GLU A 22 0.63 -11.66 7.26
CA GLU A 22 1.12 -11.23 8.57
C GLU A 22 -0.01 -11.01 9.60
N ILE A 23 -1.13 -10.41 9.17
CA ILE A 23 -2.27 -10.17 10.06
C ILE A 23 -3.19 -11.40 10.19
N GLY A 24 -2.95 -12.45 9.40
CA GLY A 24 -3.71 -13.69 9.38
C GLY A 24 -5.05 -13.60 8.63
N TRP A 25 -5.16 -12.68 7.69
CA TRP A 25 -6.38 -12.46 6.90
C TRP A 25 -6.32 -13.19 5.55
N LYS A 26 -7.46 -13.72 5.14
CA LYS A 26 -7.67 -14.16 3.76
C LYS A 26 -8.16 -12.99 2.91
N GLN A 27 -8.04 -13.12 1.59
CA GLN A 27 -8.62 -12.14 0.66
C GLN A 27 -10.15 -11.99 0.83
N THR A 28 -10.85 -13.03 1.31
CA THR A 28 -12.28 -12.96 1.65
C THR A 28 -12.54 -12.03 2.84
N ASP A 29 -11.65 -12.02 3.83
CA ASP A 29 -11.76 -11.13 4.99
C ASP A 29 -11.57 -9.68 4.56
N LEU A 30 -10.60 -9.43 3.68
CA LEU A 30 -10.38 -8.11 3.09
C LEU A 30 -11.59 -7.64 2.26
N ALA A 31 -12.18 -8.52 1.45
CA ALA A 31 -13.37 -8.17 0.65
C ALA A 31 -14.53 -7.73 1.55
N ARG A 32 -14.81 -8.48 2.62
CA ARG A 32 -15.81 -8.14 3.64
C ARG A 32 -15.51 -6.79 4.31
N LYS A 33 -14.25 -6.53 4.66
CA LYS A 33 -13.82 -5.24 5.23
C LYS A 33 -14.02 -4.05 4.29
N ILE A 34 -13.79 -4.26 3.00
CA ILE A 34 -14.08 -3.26 1.97
C ILE A 34 -15.60 -3.00 1.89
N CYS A 35 -16.44 -4.04 2.01
CA CYS A 35 -17.89 -3.87 2.09
C CYS A 35 -18.29 -3.07 3.33
N GLU A 36 -17.81 -3.45 4.52
CA GLU A 36 -18.07 -2.76 5.80
C GLU A 36 -17.67 -1.27 5.71
N SER A 37 -16.49 -0.97 5.16
CA SER A 37 -15.99 0.40 4.97
C SER A 37 -16.93 1.22 4.08
N LYS A 38 -17.45 0.64 3.00
CA LYS A 38 -18.41 1.30 2.08
C LYS A 38 -19.78 1.49 2.74
N SER A 39 -20.28 0.53 3.49
CA SER A 39 -21.56 0.66 4.21
C SER A 39 -21.52 1.77 5.27
N ASN A 40 -20.40 1.89 5.99
CA ASN A 40 -20.19 2.94 6.99
C ASN A 40 -20.05 4.35 6.38
N SER A 41 -19.80 4.46 5.07
CA SER A 41 -19.72 5.74 4.35
C SER A 41 -21.09 6.39 4.08
N GLY A 42 -22.18 5.82 4.59
CA GLY A 42 -23.51 6.43 4.57
C GLY A 42 -24.28 6.20 3.27
N ILE A 43 -23.99 5.12 2.54
CA ILE A 43 -24.83 4.63 1.44
C ILE A 43 -25.78 3.59 2.04
N PRO A 44 -27.03 3.97 2.38
CA PRO A 44 -28.02 3.01 2.84
C PRO A 44 -28.39 2.13 1.64
N ASP A 45 -28.57 0.82 1.85
CA ASP A 45 -28.98 -0.15 0.81
C ASP A 45 -27.95 -0.48 -0.28
N CYS A 46 -26.66 -0.57 0.07
CA CYS A 46 -25.76 -1.32 -0.78
C CYS A 46 -25.77 -2.78 -0.32
N ASP A 47 -26.58 -3.63 -0.98
CA ASP A 47 -26.36 -5.08 -1.06
C ASP A 47 -25.02 -5.32 -1.75
N ILE A 48 -23.91 -4.98 -1.07
CA ILE A 48 -22.57 -5.25 -1.57
C ILE A 48 -22.37 -6.74 -1.42
N ASP A 49 -22.65 -7.44 -2.50
CA ASP A 49 -22.33 -8.84 -2.68
C ASP A 49 -20.83 -9.07 -2.39
N GLU A 50 -20.55 -9.65 -1.22
CA GLU A 50 -19.19 -9.97 -0.75
C GLU A 50 -18.45 -10.85 -1.76
N GLU A 51 -19.15 -11.76 -2.44
CA GLU A 51 -18.56 -12.62 -3.46
C GLU A 51 -18.15 -11.79 -4.69
N LYS A 52 -18.99 -10.84 -5.10
CA LYS A 52 -18.66 -9.91 -6.19
C LYS A 52 -17.45 -9.05 -5.83
N GLU A 53 -17.37 -8.54 -4.61
CA GLU A 53 -16.22 -7.75 -4.17
C GLU A 53 -14.96 -8.61 -4.05
N TYR A 54 -15.07 -9.86 -3.59
CA TYR A 54 -13.98 -10.82 -3.56
C TYR A 54 -13.42 -11.11 -4.97
N GLN A 55 -14.30 -11.37 -5.95
CA GLN A 55 -13.87 -11.58 -7.34
C GLN A 55 -13.21 -10.33 -7.94
N LYS A 56 -13.67 -9.13 -7.55
CA LYS A 56 -13.07 -7.86 -7.96
C LYS A 56 -11.67 -7.69 -7.35
N LEU A 57 -11.56 -7.89 -6.04
CA LEU A 57 -10.30 -7.84 -5.30
C LEU A 57 -9.27 -8.81 -5.88
N LYS A 58 -9.68 -10.06 -6.15
CA LYS A 58 -8.81 -11.07 -6.76
C LYS A 58 -8.22 -10.60 -8.10
N LYS A 59 -9.05 -9.98 -8.95
CA LYS A 59 -8.60 -9.40 -10.23
C LYS A 59 -7.67 -8.21 -10.02
N GLN A 60 -7.97 -7.33 -9.07
CA GLN A 60 -7.15 -6.16 -8.75
C GLN A 60 -5.75 -6.54 -8.25
N LEU A 61 -5.65 -7.58 -7.42
CA LEU A 61 -4.39 -8.09 -6.87
C LEU A 61 -3.60 -9.00 -7.82
N SER A 62 -4.13 -9.30 -9.00
CA SER A 62 -3.48 -10.18 -9.99
C SER A 62 -3.18 -9.49 -11.32
N ARG A 63 -3.94 -8.47 -11.70
CA ARG A 63 -3.80 -7.81 -13.00
C ARG A 63 -2.77 -6.70 -12.96
N CYS A 64 -1.91 -6.68 -13.96
CA CYS A 64 -0.93 -5.61 -14.19
C CYS A 64 -1.53 -4.30 -14.69
N THR A 65 -2.80 -4.32 -15.08
CA THR A 65 -3.56 -3.16 -15.55
C THR A 65 -4.40 -2.54 -14.43
N THR A 66 -4.25 -3.01 -13.19
CA THR A 66 -4.94 -2.42 -12.05
C THR A 66 -4.39 -1.03 -11.81
N ASP A 67 -5.28 -0.06 -11.64
CA ASP A 67 -4.91 1.29 -11.26
C ASP A 67 -4.22 1.31 -9.88
N ILE A 68 -3.15 2.09 -9.74
CA ILE A 68 -2.38 2.13 -8.50
C ILE A 68 -3.18 2.75 -7.35
N GLY A 69 -4.03 3.74 -7.64
CA GLY A 69 -4.89 4.38 -6.66
C GLY A 69 -5.92 3.41 -6.05
N ILE A 70 -6.39 2.44 -6.84
CA ILE A 70 -7.22 1.34 -6.32
C ILE A 70 -6.46 0.49 -5.30
N LEU A 71 -5.21 0.14 -5.60
CA LEU A 71 -4.38 -0.66 -4.69
C LEU A 71 -4.06 0.14 -3.41
N ASP A 72 -3.84 1.44 -3.53
CA ASP A 72 -3.65 2.33 -2.37
C ASP A 72 -4.90 2.39 -1.49
N GLN A 73 -6.10 2.47 -2.08
CA GLN A 73 -7.36 2.42 -1.33
C GLN A 73 -7.53 1.08 -0.61
N ILE A 74 -7.20 -0.03 -1.26
CA ILE A 74 -7.25 -1.36 -0.64
C ILE A 74 -6.29 -1.42 0.57
N MET A 75 -5.07 -0.93 0.40
CA MET A 75 -4.09 -0.88 1.48
C MET A 75 -4.56 0.01 2.62
N GLN A 76 -5.20 1.14 2.31
CA GLN A 76 -5.76 2.04 3.32
C GLN A 76 -6.83 1.36 4.17
N VAL A 77 -7.73 0.58 3.56
CA VAL A 77 -8.73 -0.21 4.30
C VAL A 77 -8.08 -1.18 5.29
N ILE A 78 -6.97 -1.82 4.91
CA ILE A 78 -6.23 -2.73 5.80
C ILE A 78 -5.68 -1.97 7.01
N ILE A 79 -5.00 -0.85 6.77
CA ILE A 79 -4.33 -0.07 7.82
C ILE A 79 -5.33 0.64 8.72
N GLU A 80 -6.49 1.01 8.20
CA GLU A 80 -7.52 1.69 8.98
C GLU A 80 -8.29 0.76 9.91
N ASP A 81 -8.28 -0.55 9.65
CA ASP A 81 -8.98 -1.53 10.47
C ASP A 81 -8.44 -1.55 11.91
N PRO A 82 -9.33 -1.48 12.93
CA PRO A 82 -8.92 -1.46 14.32
C PRO A 82 -8.03 -2.64 14.74
N SER A 83 -8.27 -3.84 14.20
CA SER A 83 -7.48 -5.03 14.55
C SER A 83 -6.04 -4.97 14.01
N VAL A 84 -5.82 -4.20 12.94
CA VAL A 84 -4.50 -3.97 12.34
C VAL A 84 -3.80 -2.81 13.03
N LYS A 85 -4.51 -1.70 13.31
CA LYS A 85 -3.97 -0.57 14.09
C LYS A 85 -3.45 -1.01 15.46
N ASN A 86 -4.21 -1.87 16.15
CA ASN A 86 -3.85 -2.36 17.48
C ASN A 86 -2.61 -3.28 17.47
N LYS A 87 -2.24 -3.83 16.31
CA LYS A 87 -0.99 -4.60 16.13
C LYS A 87 0.22 -3.71 15.83
N GLY A 88 0.05 -2.40 15.76
CA GLY A 88 1.14 -1.45 15.49
C GLY A 88 1.65 -1.47 14.05
N PHE A 89 0.84 -1.96 13.10
CA PHE A 89 1.22 -1.94 11.70
C PHE A 89 1.22 -0.48 11.19
N ILE A 90 2.40 0.02 10.81
CA ILE A 90 2.58 1.38 10.27
C ILE A 90 3.01 1.24 8.82
N ARG A 91 2.18 1.71 7.89
CA ARG A 91 2.62 1.92 6.52
C ARG A 91 3.58 3.09 6.50
N ILE A 92 4.82 2.85 6.10
CA ILE A 92 5.79 3.91 5.90
C ILE A 92 5.26 4.76 4.73
N PRO A 93 4.94 6.05 4.96
CA PRO A 93 4.50 6.90 3.87
C PRO A 93 5.58 6.95 2.80
N LYS A 94 5.19 6.82 1.53
CA LYS A 94 6.09 7.09 0.40
C LYS A 94 6.29 8.60 0.32
N VAL A 95 7.21 9.11 1.12
CA VAL A 95 7.65 10.51 1.12
C VAL A 95 8.80 10.62 0.11
N GLY A 96 8.57 11.35 -0.97
CA GLY A 96 9.62 11.78 -1.88
C GLY A 96 10.37 12.98 -1.30
N ILE A 97 11.61 13.20 -1.74
CA ILE A 97 12.39 14.37 -1.29
C ILE A 97 11.65 15.70 -1.52
N LYS A 98 10.81 15.77 -2.55
CA LYS A 98 10.00 16.94 -2.90
C LYS A 98 8.90 17.27 -1.91
N ASP A 99 8.53 16.32 -1.05
CA ASP A 99 7.47 16.48 -0.05
C ASP A 99 7.99 17.18 1.23
N PHE A 100 9.31 17.36 1.34
CA PHE A 100 9.97 18.05 2.44
C PHE A 100 10.19 19.53 2.11
N THR A 101 10.35 20.37 3.12
CA THR A 101 10.73 21.78 2.96
C THR A 101 12.14 21.90 2.35
N GLN A 102 12.47 23.07 1.80
CA GLN A 102 13.80 23.28 1.18
C GLN A 102 14.96 23.04 2.16
N ASP A 103 14.78 23.37 3.44
CA ASP A 103 15.83 23.19 4.44
C ASP A 103 15.99 21.71 4.84
N GLU A 104 14.89 20.97 4.96
CA GLU A 104 14.91 19.52 5.17
C GLU A 104 15.53 18.78 3.97
N GLN A 105 15.23 19.21 2.73
CA GLN A 105 15.85 18.65 1.53
C GLN A 105 17.36 18.84 1.54
N LYS A 106 17.86 20.03 1.86
CA LYS A 106 19.30 20.30 1.98
C LYS A 106 19.96 19.42 3.04
N LEU A 107 19.30 19.22 4.18
CA LEU A 107 19.79 18.34 5.24
C LEU A 107 19.91 16.90 4.75
N LEU A 108 18.86 16.36 4.13
CA LEU A 108 18.84 14.98 3.62
C LEU A 108 19.89 14.74 2.54
N ILE A 109 20.07 15.69 1.61
CA ILE A 109 21.13 15.65 0.59
C ILE A 109 22.51 15.66 1.25
N SER A 110 22.71 16.50 2.27
CA SER A 110 23.98 16.56 3.00
C SER A 110 24.30 15.25 3.72
N ILE A 111 23.29 14.59 4.29
CA ILE A 111 23.43 13.26 4.92
C ILE A 111 23.82 12.20 3.86
N GLU A 112 23.20 12.23 2.69
CA GLU A 112 23.54 11.33 1.58
C GLU A 112 25.01 11.50 1.18
N ASP A 113 25.47 12.74 1.01
CA ASP A 113 26.86 13.07 0.66
C ASP A 113 27.86 12.61 1.72
N ILE A 114 27.55 12.81 3.01
CA ILE A 114 28.39 12.33 4.11
C ILE A 114 28.47 10.81 4.08
N SER A 115 27.32 10.14 3.90
CA SER A 115 27.24 8.69 3.88
C SER A 115 28.09 8.11 2.74
N LYS A 116 27.98 8.65 1.52
CA LYS A 116 28.81 8.24 0.38
C LYS A 116 30.29 8.36 0.70
N LYS A 117 30.73 9.52 1.21
CA LYS A 117 32.14 9.75 1.57
C LYS A 117 32.65 8.81 2.67
N PHE A 118 31.79 8.41 3.59
CA PHE A 118 32.14 7.49 4.67
C PHE A 118 32.31 6.06 4.13
N PHE A 119 31.37 5.57 3.33
CA PHE A 119 31.37 4.19 2.83
C PHE A 119 32.26 3.97 1.59
N GLU A 120 32.57 5.01 0.80
CA GLU A 120 33.51 4.91 -0.33
C GLU A 120 34.97 4.82 0.14
N LYS A 121 35.27 5.16 1.40
CA LYS A 121 36.64 5.13 1.96
C LYS A 121 37.14 3.74 2.39
N GLU A 122 36.29 2.71 2.40
CA GLU A 122 36.69 1.33 2.79
C GLU A 122 37.11 0.44 1.59
N SER A 123 37.30 1.00 0.39
CA SER A 123 37.69 0.24 -0.82
C SER A 123 39.19 0.23 -1.14
N LEU A 124 40.08 0.40 -0.16
CA LEU A 124 41.54 0.36 -0.33
C LEU A 124 42.20 -0.78 0.44
#